data_AF-Q8LLG9-F1
#
_entry.id   AF-Q8LLG9-F1
#
_cell.length_a   1.000
_cell.length_b   1.000
_cell.length_c   1.000
_cell.angle_alpha   90.00
_cell.angle_beta   90.00
_cell.angle_gamma   90.00
#
_symmetry.space_group_name_H-M   'P 1'
#
loop_
_entity.id
_entity.type
_entity.pdbx_description
1 polymer ?
#
loop_
_entity_poly.entity_id
_entity_poly.type
_entity_poly.pdbx_seq_one_letter_code
_entity_poly.pdbx_strand_id
1 'polypeptide(L)'
;NQSAALQLLTWNAFKREKIDPRYEDVLNRVVTYASGLPLALEIIGSNMFGKSVAGWESAVEHYKRIPNDEILEILKVSFDALGEEQKNVFLDIACCFRGYKWTEVDDILRALYGNCKKHHIGVLVEKSLIKLNCYGTDTVEMHDLIQDMAREIERKRSPQEPGKCKRLWLPKDIIQVFKDNTVSE
;
A
#
# COMPACT_ATOMS: atom_id res chain seq x y z
N ASN A 1 0.31 17.05 8.34
CA ASN A 1 1.37 18.09 8.28
C ASN A 1 2.71 17.38 8.24
N GLN A 2 3.52 17.61 7.21
CA GLN A 2 4.82 16.93 7.01
C GLN A 2 5.81 17.20 8.14
N SER A 3 5.79 18.43 8.70
CA SER A 3 6.61 18.79 9.86
C SER A 3 6.27 17.96 11.11
N ALA A 4 4.98 17.71 11.35
CA ALA A 4 4.55 16.92 12.50
C ALA A 4 4.94 15.44 12.34
N ALA A 5 4.86 14.89 11.12
CA ALA A 5 5.32 13.54 10.81
C ALA A 5 6.84 13.39 11.04
N LEU A 6 7.64 14.38 10.59
CA LEU A 6 9.08 14.39 10.80
C LEU A 6 9.44 14.48 12.30
N GLN A 7 8.73 15.32 13.06
CA GLN A 7 8.90 15.44 14.51
C GLN A 7 8.57 14.12 15.22
N LEU A 8 7.44 13.49 14.88
CA LEU A 8 7.05 12.19 15.45
C LEU A 8 8.10 11.11 15.19
N LEU A 9 8.55 10.99 13.94
CA LEU A 9 9.58 10.03 13.56
C LEU A 9 10.89 10.28 14.31
N THR A 10 11.33 11.55 14.34
CA THR A 10 12.54 12.00 15.03
C THR A 10 12.51 11.67 16.51
N TRP A 11 11.39 11.96 17.17
CA TRP A 11 11.21 11.64 18.58
C TRP A 11 11.30 10.14 18.82
N ASN A 12 10.64 9.32 17.99
CA ASN A 12 10.67 7.87 18.15
C ASN A 12 12.06 7.28 17.91
N ALA A 13 12.79 7.80 16.93
CA ALA A 13 14.12 7.35 16.51
C ALA A 13 15.28 7.79 17.42
N PHE A 14 15.22 8.99 17.99
CA PHE A 14 16.35 9.59 18.70
C PHE A 14 16.04 10.04 20.13
N LYS A 15 14.75 10.09 20.51
CA LYS A 15 14.26 10.62 21.80
C LYS A 15 14.70 12.07 22.07
N ARG A 16 14.93 12.86 21.01
CA ARG A 16 15.40 14.24 21.02
C ARG A 16 14.85 15.00 19.82
N GLU A 17 14.72 16.31 19.92
CA GLU A 17 14.22 17.16 18.83
C GLU A 17 15.30 17.56 17.81
N LYS A 18 16.55 17.74 18.27
CA LYS A 18 17.66 18.14 17.41
C LYS A 18 18.34 16.90 16.82
N ILE A 19 18.27 16.76 15.51
CA ILE A 19 18.90 15.68 14.75
C ILE A 19 20.21 16.13 14.10
N ASP A 20 21.09 15.17 13.86
CA ASP A 20 22.26 15.36 13.00
C ASP A 20 21.77 15.53 11.55
N PRO A 21 22.15 16.61 10.83
CA PRO A 21 21.72 16.87 9.46
C PRO A 21 21.93 15.70 8.49
N ARG A 22 22.88 14.80 8.78
CA ARG A 22 23.12 13.59 7.96
C ARG A 22 21.93 12.64 7.88
N TYR A 23 20.97 12.73 8.80
CA TYR A 23 19.75 11.89 8.78
C TYR A 23 18.57 12.57 8.06
N GLU A 24 18.67 13.83 7.66
CA GLU A 24 17.53 14.59 7.15
C GLU A 24 16.93 13.98 5.87
N ASP A 25 17.76 13.59 4.91
CA ASP A 25 17.30 12.92 3.68
C ASP A 25 16.55 11.61 3.99
N VAL A 26 17.16 10.74 4.82
CA VAL A 26 16.58 9.42 5.08
C VAL A 26 15.31 9.50 5.91
N LEU A 27 15.19 10.47 6.82
CA LEU A 27 13.96 10.73 7.57
C LEU A 27 12.84 11.23 6.64
N ASN A 28 13.14 12.14 5.71
CA ASN A 28 12.16 12.62 4.73
C ASN A 28 11.67 11.48 3.82
N ARG A 29 12.56 10.57 3.42
CA ARG A 29 12.19 9.37 2.66
C ARG A 29 11.28 8.44 3.46
N VAL A 30 11.52 8.25 4.76
CA VAL A 30 10.63 7.48 5.65
C VAL A 30 9.28 8.15 5.80
N VAL A 31 9.23 9.46 6.02
CA VAL A 31 7.97 10.21 6.10
C VAL A 31 7.15 10.07 4.83
N THR A 32 7.83 10.11 3.68
CA THR A 32 7.21 9.91 2.37
C THR A 32 6.68 8.48 2.23
N TYR A 33 7.48 7.46 2.55
CA TYR A 33 7.06 6.05 2.52
C TYR A 33 5.84 5.80 3.41
N ALA A 34 5.87 6.31 4.65
CA ALA A 34 4.76 6.17 5.57
C ALA A 34 3.54 7.00 5.19
N SER A 35 3.64 7.88 4.18
CA SER A 35 2.61 8.85 3.79
C SER A 35 2.06 9.65 4.98
N GLY A 36 2.91 9.88 6.00
CA GLY A 36 2.53 10.57 7.23
C GLY A 36 1.64 9.76 8.19
N LEU A 37 1.41 8.47 7.97
CA LEU A 37 0.64 7.61 8.88
C LEU A 37 1.38 7.48 10.23
N PRO A 38 0.83 8.02 11.34
CA PRO A 38 1.56 8.11 12.61
C PRO A 38 2.08 6.76 13.12
N LEU A 39 1.24 5.72 13.03
CA LEU A 39 1.59 4.39 13.53
C LEU A 39 2.75 3.75 12.75
N ALA A 40 2.80 3.95 11.42
CA ALA A 40 3.93 3.49 10.62
C ALA A 40 5.23 4.21 11.00
N LEU A 41 5.14 5.52 11.29
CA LEU A 41 6.29 6.32 11.72
C LEU A 41 6.81 5.91 13.10
N GLU A 42 5.92 5.54 14.02
CA GLU A 42 6.28 5.05 15.36
C GLU A 42 7.01 3.71 15.29
N ILE A 43 6.48 2.77 14.51
CA ILE A 43 7.08 1.43 14.29
C ILE A 43 8.47 1.59 13.64
N ILE A 44 8.54 2.34 12.55
CA ILE A 44 9.82 2.56 11.85
C ILE A 44 10.79 3.30 12.77
N GLY A 45 10.39 4.39 13.40
CA GLY A 45 11.25 5.16 14.30
C GLY A 45 11.84 4.29 15.41
N SER A 46 11.00 3.47 16.05
CA SER A 46 11.42 2.55 17.11
C SER A 46 12.41 1.50 16.61
N ASN A 47 12.15 0.90 15.45
CA ASN A 47 13.03 -0.09 14.80
C ASN A 47 14.38 0.49 14.35
N MET A 48 14.49 1.81 14.30
CA MET A 48 15.66 2.53 13.82
C MET A 48 16.44 3.24 14.92
N PHE A 49 16.00 3.11 16.17
CA PHE A 49 16.70 3.66 17.33
C PHE A 49 18.14 3.14 17.42
N GLY A 50 19.10 4.07 17.53
CA GLY A 50 20.53 3.75 17.66
C GLY A 50 21.25 3.28 16.39
N LYS A 51 20.57 3.21 15.23
CA LYS A 51 21.20 2.80 13.97
C LYS A 51 21.94 3.96 13.28
N SER A 52 23.01 3.63 12.55
CA SER A 52 23.74 4.58 11.71
C SER A 52 22.96 5.00 10.48
N VAL A 53 23.35 6.11 9.83
CA VAL A 53 22.75 6.58 8.55
C VAL A 53 22.71 5.47 7.50
N ALA A 54 23.80 4.69 7.35
CA ALA A 54 23.83 3.56 6.42
C ALA A 54 22.82 2.45 6.79
N GLY A 55 22.61 2.22 8.10
CA GLY A 55 21.56 1.33 8.58
C GLY A 55 20.15 1.83 8.24
N TRP A 56 19.95 3.15 8.28
CA TRP A 56 18.72 3.79 7.81
C TRP A 56 18.49 3.64 6.32
N GLU A 57 19.49 3.94 5.50
CA GLU A 57 19.38 3.81 4.05
C GLU A 57 19.03 2.38 3.63
N SER A 58 19.71 1.39 4.23
CA SER A 58 19.46 -0.03 3.98
C SER A 58 18.03 -0.45 4.36
N ALA A 59 17.55 -0.02 5.53
CA ALA A 59 16.19 -0.35 5.98
C ALA A 59 15.10 0.30 5.10
N VAL A 60 15.29 1.57 4.71
CA VAL A 60 14.34 2.27 3.82
C VAL A 60 14.27 1.60 2.45
N GLU A 61 15.40 1.18 1.90
CA GLU A 61 15.43 0.46 0.63
C GLU A 61 14.76 -0.91 0.73
N HIS A 62 14.91 -1.58 1.88
CA HIS A 62 14.20 -2.83 2.15
C HIS A 62 12.68 -2.62 2.19
N TYR A 63 12.19 -1.61 2.92
CA TYR A 63 10.75 -1.34 3.06
C TYR A 63 10.05 -0.98 1.74
N LYS A 64 10.76 -0.32 0.82
CA LYS A 64 10.22 -0.05 -0.53
C LYS A 64 10.00 -1.32 -1.36
N ARG A 65 10.75 -2.39 -1.08
CA ARG A 65 10.67 -3.65 -1.82
C ARG A 65 9.71 -4.63 -1.17
N ILE A 66 9.78 -4.73 0.16
CA ILE A 66 8.98 -5.62 0.98
C ILE A 66 8.45 -4.75 2.12
N PRO A 67 7.15 -4.42 2.13
CA PRO A 67 6.60 -3.60 3.19
C PRO A 67 6.79 -4.32 4.54
N ASN A 68 7.01 -3.54 5.60
CA ASN A 68 7.24 -4.07 6.93
C ASN A 68 6.02 -4.90 7.40
N ASP A 69 6.23 -6.18 7.74
CA ASP A 69 5.15 -7.10 8.11
C ASP A 69 4.33 -6.64 9.33
N GLU A 70 4.94 -5.95 10.30
CA GLU A 70 4.22 -5.41 11.46
C GLU A 70 3.22 -4.33 11.06
N ILE A 71 3.64 -3.41 10.17
CA ILE A 71 2.75 -2.39 9.61
C ILE A 71 1.62 -3.05 8.81
N LEU A 72 1.97 -4.06 7.99
CA LEU A 72 0.98 -4.76 7.17
C LEU A 72 -0.06 -5.49 7.99
N GLU A 73 0.33 -6.22 9.03
CA GLU A 73 -0.63 -6.96 9.87
C GLU A 73 -1.58 -6.01 10.62
N ILE A 74 -1.11 -4.83 11.03
CA ILE A 74 -1.99 -3.83 11.63
C ILE A 74 -3.00 -3.29 10.62
N LEU A 75 -2.56 -2.92 9.42
CA LEU A 75 -3.46 -2.41 8.36
C LEU A 75 -4.47 -3.49 7.92
N LYS A 76 -4.05 -4.75 7.94
CA LYS A 76 -4.84 -5.90 7.50
C LYS A 76 -6.05 -6.17 8.37
N VAL A 77 -6.09 -5.68 9.61
CA VAL A 77 -7.27 -5.77 10.49
C VAL A 77 -8.53 -5.20 9.79
N SER A 78 -8.40 -4.06 9.10
CA SER A 78 -9.52 -3.45 8.38
C SER A 78 -9.93 -4.26 7.14
N PHE A 79 -8.97 -4.92 6.49
CA PHE A 79 -9.23 -5.84 5.37
C PHE A 79 -9.89 -7.12 5.83
N ASP A 80 -9.43 -7.73 6.93
CA ASP A 80 -9.94 -9.00 7.42
C ASP A 80 -11.42 -8.91 7.84
N ALA A 81 -11.85 -7.73 8.29
CA ALA A 81 -13.23 -7.39 8.62
C ALA A 81 -14.16 -7.20 7.40
N LEU A 82 -13.67 -7.34 6.17
CA LEU A 82 -14.49 -7.29 4.95
C LEU A 82 -15.12 -8.65 4.64
N GLY A 83 -16.32 -8.61 4.06
CA GLY A 83 -16.93 -9.79 3.41
C GLY A 83 -16.11 -10.24 2.19
N GLU A 84 -16.29 -11.49 1.76
CA GLU A 84 -15.46 -12.08 0.70
C GLU A 84 -15.54 -11.33 -0.64
N GLU A 85 -16.73 -10.94 -1.09
CA GLU A 85 -16.87 -10.12 -2.29
C GLU A 85 -16.23 -8.72 -2.12
N GLN A 86 -16.35 -8.12 -0.93
CA GLN A 86 -15.74 -6.81 -0.64
C GLN A 86 -14.20 -6.90 -0.66
N LYS A 87 -13.62 -7.99 -0.17
CA LYS A 87 -12.18 -8.28 -0.27
C LYS A 87 -11.74 -8.35 -1.72
N ASN A 88 -12.51 -9.03 -2.57
CA ASN A 88 -12.19 -9.12 -4.00
C ASN A 88 -12.26 -7.76 -4.70
N VAL A 89 -13.31 -6.96 -4.45
CA VAL A 89 -13.42 -5.60 -4.99
C VAL A 89 -12.27 -4.71 -4.51
N PHE A 90 -11.90 -4.78 -3.23
CA PHE A 90 -10.76 -4.04 -2.68
C PHE A 90 -9.44 -4.41 -3.39
N LEU A 91 -9.17 -5.70 -3.58
CA LEU A 91 -7.96 -6.18 -4.25
C LEU A 91 -7.91 -5.76 -5.74
N ASP A 92 -9.06 -5.77 -6.44
CA ASP A 92 -9.14 -5.29 -7.82
C ASP A 92 -8.78 -3.80 -7.90
N ILE A 93 -9.32 -2.98 -7.00
CA ILE A 93 -9.03 -1.54 -6.96
C ILE A 93 -7.56 -1.30 -6.67
N ALA A 94 -7.00 -1.98 -5.67
CA ALA A 94 -5.62 -1.80 -5.27
C ALA A 94 -4.61 -2.22 -6.34
N CYS A 95 -4.91 -3.29 -7.09
CA CYS A 95 -4.01 -3.79 -8.12
C CYS A 95 -4.13 -3.02 -9.44
N CYS A 96 -5.35 -2.61 -9.82
CA CYS A 96 -5.63 -2.19 -11.20
C CYS A 96 -6.20 -0.77 -11.32
N PHE A 97 -6.94 -0.27 -10.34
CA PHE A 97 -7.84 0.88 -10.53
C PHE A 97 -7.55 2.11 -9.66
N ARG A 98 -6.44 2.13 -8.91
CA ARG A 98 -6.01 3.36 -8.23
C ARG A 98 -5.78 4.48 -9.26
N GLY A 99 -6.36 5.65 -9.01
CA GLY A 99 -6.27 6.83 -9.86
C GLY A 99 -7.23 6.84 -11.06
N TYR A 100 -8.05 5.80 -11.24
CA TYR A 100 -9.07 5.76 -12.29
C TYR A 100 -10.31 6.53 -11.86
N LYS A 101 -11.06 7.06 -12.84
CA LYS A 101 -12.33 7.73 -12.56
C LYS A 101 -13.31 6.74 -11.95
N TRP A 102 -14.02 7.15 -10.91
CA TRP A 102 -15.00 6.33 -10.22
C TRP A 102 -16.08 5.78 -11.18
N THR A 103 -16.52 6.56 -12.18
CA THR A 103 -17.48 6.09 -13.18
C THR A 103 -16.95 4.91 -14.00
N GLU A 104 -15.68 4.97 -14.41
CA GLU A 104 -15.02 3.88 -15.14
C GLU A 104 -14.86 2.64 -14.26
N VAL A 105 -14.49 2.85 -12.99
CA VAL A 105 -14.38 1.76 -12.01
C VAL A 105 -15.73 1.10 -11.75
N ASP A 106 -16.82 1.86 -11.60
CA ASP A 106 -18.18 1.31 -11.40
C ASP A 106 -18.62 0.48 -12.62
N ASP A 107 -18.37 0.97 -13.84
CA ASP A 107 -18.71 0.25 -15.08
C ASP A 107 -17.92 -1.06 -15.22
N ILE A 108 -16.61 -1.03 -14.97
CA ILE A 108 -15.75 -2.22 -15.03
C ILE A 108 -16.16 -3.23 -13.96
N LEU A 109 -16.39 -2.80 -12.71
CA LEU A 109 -16.82 -3.69 -11.63
C LEU A 109 -18.19 -4.31 -11.92
N ARG A 110 -19.13 -3.55 -12.51
CA ARG A 110 -20.42 -4.10 -12.95
C ARG A 110 -20.24 -5.19 -14.00
N ALA A 111 -19.37 -4.97 -14.98
CA ALA A 111 -19.09 -5.95 -16.02
C ALA A 111 -18.41 -7.21 -15.45
N LEU A 112 -17.44 -7.05 -14.54
CA LEU A 112 -16.70 -8.16 -13.94
C LEU A 112 -17.55 -9.06 -13.05
N TYR A 113 -18.47 -8.47 -12.28
CA TYR A 113 -19.24 -9.20 -11.26
C TYR A 113 -20.70 -9.44 -11.66
N GLY A 114 -21.17 -8.88 -12.78
CA GLY A 114 -22.54 -9.00 -13.25
C GLY A 114 -23.58 -8.28 -12.39
N ASN A 115 -23.17 -7.46 -11.41
CA ASN A 115 -24.07 -6.72 -10.54
C ASN A 115 -23.46 -5.40 -10.01
N CYS A 116 -24.31 -4.57 -9.41
CA CYS A 116 -23.92 -3.27 -8.86
C CYS A 116 -23.05 -3.43 -7.59
N LYS A 117 -21.83 -2.88 -7.59
CA LYS A 117 -20.93 -2.93 -6.43
C LYS A 117 -20.93 -1.66 -5.55
N LYS A 118 -21.88 -0.73 -5.74
CA LYS A 118 -22.00 0.51 -4.93
C LYS A 118 -22.00 0.26 -3.42
N HIS A 119 -22.70 -0.77 -2.93
CA HIS A 119 -22.67 -1.12 -1.50
C HIS A 119 -21.28 -1.51 -1.02
N HIS A 120 -20.55 -2.32 -1.81
CA HIS A 120 -19.21 -2.77 -1.47
C HIS A 120 -18.24 -1.59 -1.39
N ILE A 121 -18.33 -0.68 -2.36
CA ILE A 121 -17.54 0.56 -2.40
C ILE A 121 -17.86 1.46 -1.21
N GLY A 122 -19.14 1.59 -0.85
CA GLY A 122 -19.57 2.31 0.35
C GLY A 122 -18.87 1.77 1.61
N VAL A 123 -18.84 0.45 1.78
CA VAL A 123 -18.14 -0.20 2.91
C VAL A 123 -16.63 0.07 2.88
N LEU A 124 -15.99 0.07 1.71
CA LEU A 124 -14.56 0.38 1.60
C LEU A 124 -14.26 1.85 1.98
N VAL A 125 -15.13 2.78 1.62
CA VAL A 125 -15.03 4.20 2.01
C VAL A 125 -15.27 4.36 3.52
N GLU A 126 -16.31 3.74 4.06
CA GLU A 126 -16.64 3.77 5.50
C GLU A 126 -15.49 3.23 6.35
N LYS A 127 -14.81 2.18 5.87
CA LYS A 127 -13.63 1.60 6.53
C LYS A 127 -12.32 2.33 6.21
N SER A 128 -12.37 3.46 5.50
CA SER A 128 -11.20 4.26 5.11
C SER A 128 -10.12 3.49 4.33
N LEU A 129 -10.52 2.42 3.63
CA LEU A 129 -9.63 1.61 2.79
C LEU A 129 -9.42 2.23 1.40
N ILE A 130 -10.40 3.01 0.93
CA ILE A 130 -10.33 3.82 -0.28
C ILE A 130 -10.88 5.22 -0.01
N LYS A 131 -10.55 6.16 -0.88
CA LYS A 131 -11.09 7.52 -0.88
C LYS A 131 -11.60 7.86 -2.28
N LEU A 132 -12.77 8.48 -2.37
CA LEU A 132 -13.26 9.05 -3.62
C LEU A 132 -12.89 10.53 -3.66
N ASN A 133 -12.08 10.94 -4.64
CA ASN A 133 -11.68 12.34 -4.81
C ASN A 133 -12.73 13.12 -5.60
N CYS A 134 -13.78 13.58 -4.93
CA CYS A 134 -14.92 14.27 -5.52
C CYS A 134 -14.74 15.78 -5.77
N TYR A 135 -13.58 16.36 -5.44
CA TYR A 135 -13.32 17.80 -5.59
C TYR A 135 -12.36 18.12 -6.74
N GLY A 136 -12.16 17.17 -7.67
CA GLY A 136 -11.22 17.32 -8.77
C GLY A 136 -11.42 16.28 -9.87
N THR A 137 -10.62 15.21 -9.83
CA THR A 137 -10.52 14.22 -10.91
C THR A 137 -11.59 13.13 -10.86
N ASP A 138 -12.43 13.11 -9.82
CA ASP A 138 -13.41 12.05 -9.54
C ASP A 138 -12.78 10.65 -9.51
N THR A 139 -11.57 10.55 -8.95
CA THR A 139 -10.77 9.31 -8.95
C THR A 139 -10.93 8.49 -7.68
N VAL A 140 -10.74 7.18 -7.82
CA VAL A 140 -10.59 6.25 -6.70
C VAL A 140 -9.15 6.27 -6.23
N GLU A 141 -8.93 6.75 -5.01
CA GLU A 141 -7.61 6.85 -4.39
C GLU A 141 -7.47 5.86 -3.23
N MET A 142 -6.23 5.50 -2.94
CA MET A 142 -5.86 4.65 -1.81
C MET A 142 -4.59 5.19 -1.17
N HIS A 143 -4.46 5.00 0.14
CA HIS A 143 -3.21 5.28 0.83
C HIS A 143 -2.12 4.31 0.37
N ASP A 144 -0.88 4.78 0.20
CA ASP A 144 0.23 3.98 -0.32
C ASP A 144 0.42 2.67 0.46
N LEU A 145 0.50 2.75 1.79
CA LEU A 145 0.63 1.55 2.64
C LEU A 145 -0.57 0.59 2.58
N ILE A 146 -1.79 1.08 2.30
CA ILE A 146 -2.96 0.21 2.13
C ILE A 146 -2.87 -0.52 0.79
N GLN A 147 -2.39 0.16 -0.25
CA GLN A 147 -2.16 -0.46 -1.55
C GLN A 147 -1.03 -1.50 -1.47
N ASP A 148 0.06 -1.19 -0.76
CA ASP A 148 1.18 -2.11 -0.55
C ASP A 148 0.75 -3.35 0.24
N MET A 149 -0.10 -3.18 1.24
CA MET A 149 -0.73 -4.29 1.95
C MET A 149 -1.56 -5.19 1.02
N ALA A 150 -2.41 -4.59 0.17
CA ALA A 150 -3.25 -5.34 -0.76
C ALA A 150 -2.42 -6.15 -1.77
N ARG A 151 -1.36 -5.54 -2.30
CA ARG A 151 -0.40 -6.18 -3.21
C ARG A 151 0.33 -7.32 -2.53
N GLU A 152 0.76 -7.13 -1.27
CA GLU A 152 1.43 -8.19 -0.52
C GLU A 152 0.49 -9.36 -0.21
N ILE A 153 -0.79 -9.10 0.08
CA ILE A 153 -1.81 -10.14 0.25
C ILE A 153 -1.93 -10.98 -1.03
N GLU A 154 -2.03 -10.33 -2.20
CA GLU A 154 -2.13 -11.06 -3.47
C GLU A 154 -0.82 -11.80 -3.79
N ARG A 155 0.36 -11.22 -3.51
CA ARG A 155 1.67 -11.86 -3.68
C ARG A 155 1.81 -13.12 -2.84
N LYS A 156 1.37 -13.06 -1.57
CA LYS A 156 1.42 -14.18 -0.62
C LYS A 156 0.49 -15.34 -1.02
N ARG A 157 -0.48 -15.14 -1.92
CA ARG A 157 -1.35 -16.24 -2.43
C ARG A 157 -0.60 -17.21 -3.34
N SER A 158 0.39 -16.75 -4.10
CA SER A 158 1.21 -17.63 -4.95
C SER A 158 2.65 -17.10 -5.04
N PRO A 159 3.45 -17.23 -3.96
CA PRO A 159 4.77 -16.59 -3.85
C PRO A 159 5.78 -17.06 -4.91
N GLN A 160 5.65 -18.30 -5.36
CA GLN A 160 6.57 -18.94 -6.31
C GLN A 160 6.05 -18.91 -7.75
N GLU A 161 4.77 -18.59 -7.94
CA GLU A 161 4.08 -18.72 -9.22
C GLU A 161 3.19 -17.50 -9.46
N PRO A 162 3.78 -16.38 -9.93
CA PRO A 162 3.02 -15.15 -10.17
C PRO A 162 1.82 -15.38 -11.09
N GLY A 163 1.93 -16.28 -12.06
CA GLY A 163 0.84 -16.65 -12.98
C GLY A 163 -0.37 -17.32 -12.33
N LYS A 164 -0.26 -17.81 -11.09
CA LYS A 164 -1.39 -18.32 -10.31
C LYS A 164 -2.08 -17.23 -9.47
N CYS A 165 -1.49 -16.03 -9.34
CA CYS A 165 -2.17 -14.90 -8.73
C CYS A 165 -3.38 -14.49 -9.59
N LYS A 166 -4.50 -14.18 -8.94
CA LYS A 166 -5.70 -13.74 -9.67
C LYS A 166 -5.49 -12.37 -10.29
N ARG A 167 -4.60 -11.57 -9.72
CA ARG A 167 -4.29 -10.19 -10.16
C ARG A 167 -2.78 -10.02 -10.28
N LEU A 168 -2.36 -9.46 -11.40
CA LEU A 168 -0.97 -9.09 -11.66
C LEU A 168 -0.86 -7.56 -11.69
N TRP A 169 0.05 -7.00 -10.91
CA TRP A 169 0.30 -5.55 -10.86
C TRP A 169 1.77 -5.19 -11.12
N LEU A 170 2.69 -6.16 -11.01
CA LEU A 170 4.11 -5.96 -11.31
C LEU A 170 4.35 -6.18 -12.81
N PRO A 171 4.92 -5.19 -13.53
CA PRO A 171 5.22 -5.35 -14.97
C PRO A 171 6.08 -6.57 -15.26
N LYS A 172 7.03 -6.90 -14.37
CA LYS A 172 7.89 -8.09 -14.51
C LYS A 172 7.09 -9.38 -14.51
N ASP A 173 6.13 -9.50 -13.59
CA ASP A 173 5.30 -10.69 -13.44
C ASP A 173 4.33 -10.81 -14.62
N ILE A 174 3.76 -9.69 -15.08
CA ILE A 174 2.92 -9.63 -16.28
C ILE A 174 3.70 -10.14 -17.50
N ILE A 175 4.90 -9.62 -17.72
CA ILE A 175 5.77 -10.04 -18.84
C ILE A 175 6.14 -11.53 -18.71
N GLN A 176 6.45 -12.00 -17.50
CA GLN A 176 6.80 -13.40 -17.26
C GLN A 176 5.62 -14.33 -17.62
N VAL A 177 4.41 -14.01 -17.17
CA VAL A 177 3.20 -14.78 -17.48
C VAL A 177 2.92 -14.79 -18.98
N PHE A 178 3.11 -13.67 -19.68
CA PHE A 178 2.97 -13.64 -21.14
C PHE A 178 4.02 -14.51 -21.86
N LYS A 179 5.25 -14.58 -21.34
CA LYS A 179 6.30 -15.45 -21.90
C LYS A 179 6.00 -16.93 -21.66
N ASP A 180 5.59 -17.30 -20.45
CA ASP A 180 5.29 -18.69 -20.12
C ASP A 180 4.08 -19.21 -20.89
N ASN A 181 3.09 -18.34 -21.14
CA ASN A 181 1.93 -18.64 -21.99
C ASN A 181 2.26 -18.73 -23.49
N THR A 182 3.35 -18.14 -23.96
CA THR A 182 3.78 -18.25 -25.37
C THR A 182 4.72 -19.43 -25.63
N VAL A 183 5.23 -20.09 -24.58
CA VAL A 183 6.04 -21.32 -24.66
C VAL A 183 5.19 -22.59 -24.49
N SER A 184 3.92 -22.44 -24.13
CA SER A 184 2.95 -23.54 -24.03
C SER A 184 2.19 -23.72 -25.36
N GLU A 185 2.89 -24.16 -26.41
CA GLU A 185 2.32 -24.79 -27.62
C GLU A 185 2.65 -26.29 -27.63
#